data_AF-A0ABC8L7L9-F1
#
_entry.id   AF-A0ABC8L7L9-F1
#
_cell.length_a   1.000
_cell.length_b   1.000
_cell.length_c   1.000
_cell.angle_alpha   90.00
_cell.angle_beta   90.00
_cell.angle_gamma   90.00
#
_symmetry.space_group_name_H-M   'P 1'
#
loop_
_entity.id
_entity.type
_entity.pdbx_description
1 polymer ?
#
loop_
_entity_poly.entity_id
_entity_poly.type
_entity_poly.pdbx_seq_one_letter_code
_entity_poly.pdbx_strand_id
1 'polypeptide(L)' 'MKLDVNVLRYLSKDDFRVLTAVEMGMRNHEIVPSELVDRIAGLKYALHLDALNASFILS' A
#
# COMPACT_ATOMS: atom_id res chain seq x y z
N MET A 1 12.80 -14.44 8.08
CA MET A 1 12.46 -13.51 6.98
C MET A 1 13.70 -12.66 6.72
N LYS A 2 14.37 -12.83 5.58
CA LYS A 2 15.61 -12.08 5.26
C LYS A 2 15.18 -10.83 4.50
N LEU A 3 15.44 -9.64 5.05
CA LEU A 3 15.06 -8.39 4.41
C LEU A 3 16.06 -8.11 3.28
N ASP A 4 15.62 -8.20 2.04
CA ASP A 4 16.45 -7.88 0.88
C ASP A 4 16.61 -6.36 0.75
N VAL A 5 17.72 -5.86 1.27
CA VAL A 5 18.09 -4.44 1.22
C VAL A 5 18.19 -3.85 -0.19
N ASN A 6 18.25 -4.69 -1.23
CA ASN A 6 18.17 -4.23 -2.62
C ASN A 6 16.79 -3.65 -2.97
N VAL A 7 15.71 -4.16 -2.36
CA VAL A 7 14.34 -3.67 -2.57
C VAL A 7 14.16 -2.26 -2.01
N LEU A 8 14.86 -1.95 -0.90
CA LEU A 8 14.85 -0.61 -0.28
C LEU A 8 15.38 0.50 -1.20
N ARG A 9 16.19 0.18 -2.22
CA ARG A 9 16.63 1.19 -3.21
C ARG A 9 15.53 1.61 -4.19
N TYR A 10 14.53 0.76 -4.38
CA TYR A 10 13.44 1.00 -5.34
C TYR A 10 12.18 1.55 -4.68
N LEU A 11 12.14 1.59 -3.34
CA LEU A 11 11.03 2.18 -2.59
C LEU A 11 11.06 3.70 -2.69
N SER A 12 9.99 4.25 -3.25
CA SER A 12 9.74 5.68 -3.31
C SER A 12 9.21 6.20 -1.98
N LYS A 13 9.21 7.53 -1.82
CA LYS A 13 8.68 8.18 -0.60
C LYS A 13 7.21 7.82 -0.34
N ASP A 14 6.44 7.58 -1.39
CA ASP A 14 5.02 7.22 -1.26
C ASP A 14 4.85 5.76 -0.81
N ASP A 15 5.73 4.86 -1.22
CA ASP A 15 5.72 3.47 -0.74
C ASP A 15 5.99 3.38 0.76
N PHE A 16 6.90 4.21 1.29
CA PHE A 16 7.13 4.30 2.74
C PHE A 16 5.90 4.81 3.48
N ARG A 17 5.10 5.71 2.89
CA ARG A 17 3.87 6.20 3.50
C ARG A 17 2.79 5.12 3.55
N VAL A 18 2.70 4.28 2.52
CA VAL A 18 1.82 3.10 2.50
C VAL A 18 2.25 2.09 3.56
N LEU A 19 3.54 1.77 3.65
CA LEU A 19 4.06 0.84 4.66
C LEU A 19 3.77 1.31 6.08
N THR A 20 3.97 2.60 6.38
CA THR A 20 3.61 3.20 7.68
C THR A 20 2.10 3.14 7.94
N ALA A 21 1.28 3.41 6.91
CA ALA A 21 -0.18 3.34 7.03
C ALA A 21 -0.66 1.91 7.34
N VAL A 22 -0.07 0.90 6.70
CA VAL A 22 -0.33 -0.52 7.00
C VAL A 22 0.10 -0.86 8.42
N GLU A 23 1.31 -0.48 8.84
CA GLU A 23 1.81 -0.72 10.20
C GLU A 23 0.88 -0.09 11.26
N MET A 24 0.41 1.13 11.03
CA MET A 24 -0.56 1.81 11.90
C MET A 24 -1.92 1.10 11.91
N GLY A 25 -2.40 0.61 10.77
CA GLY A 25 -3.66 -0.13 10.68
C GLY A 25 -3.62 -1.50 11.36
N MET A 26 -2.49 -2.20 11.26
CA MET A 26 -2.31 -3.55 11.83
C MET A 26 -2.36 -3.57 13.36
N ARG A 27 -2.16 -2.41 14.01
CA ARG A 27 -2.31 -2.28 15.47
C ARG A 27 -3.75 -2.42 15.95
N ASN A 28 -4.71 -2.03 15.11
CA ASN A 28 -6.13 -2.00 15.48
C ASN A 28 -6.97 -3.02 14.70
N HIS A 29 -6.45 -3.54 13.59
CA HIS A 29 -7.13 -4.49 12.72
C HIS A 29 -6.19 -5.64 12.34
N GLU A 30 -6.62 -6.88 12.53
CA GLU A 30 -5.90 -8.06 12.04
C GLU A 30 -5.76 -8.04 10.51
N ILE A 31 -6.75 -7.45 9.82
CA ILE A 31 -6.76 -7.22 8.38
C ILE A 31 -7.03 -5.74 8.16
N VAL A 32 -6.04 -5.02 7.62
CA VAL A 32 -6.19 -3.59 7.34
C VAL A 32 -6.93 -3.39 6.02
N PRO A 33 -8.10 -2.73 6.01
CA PRO A 33 -8.80 -2.43 4.77
C PRO A 33 -8.02 -1.42 3.93
N SER A 34 -7.96 -1.63 2.61
CA SER A 34 -7.21 -0.78 1.66
C SER A 34 -7.66 0.68 1.72
N GLU A 35 -8.95 0.93 1.89
CA GLU A 35 -9.51 2.28 2.05
C GLU A 35 -8.93 3.03 3.26
N LEU A 36 -8.62 2.31 4.35
CA LEU A 36 -8.02 2.90 5.53
C LEU A 36 -6.54 3.21 5.29
N VAL A 37 -5.83 2.33 4.58
CA VAL A 37 -4.43 2.58 4.17
C VAL A 37 -4.36 3.81 3.28
N ASP A 38 -5.25 3.95 2.29
CA ASP A 38 -5.29 5.12 1.41
C ASP A 38 -5.53 6.42 2.17
N ARG A 39 -6.44 6.40 3.15
CA ARG A 39 -6.75 7.55 4.01
C ARG A 39 -5.57 7.95 4.89
N ILE A 40 -4.86 6.98 5.47
CA ILE A 40 -3.72 7.24 6.38
C ILE A 40 -2.46 7.62 5.58
N ALA A 41 -2.20 6.96 4.45
CA ALA A 41 -1.04 7.22 3.61
C ALA A 41 -1.14 8.60 2.94
N GLY A 42 -2.36 9.13 2.74
CA GLY A 42 -2.59 10.44 2.14
C GLY A 42 -2.00 10.53 0.74
N LEU A 43 -2.11 9.43 -0.01
CA LEU A 43 -1.74 9.37 -1.41
C LEU A 43 -2.73 10.22 -2.20
N LYS A 44 -2.22 11.16 -3.00
CA LYS A 44 -3.09 11.91 -3.91
C LYS A 44 -3.55 10.94 -4.98
N TYR A 45 -4.85 10.66 -4.98
CA TYR A 45 -5.58 9.90 -6.00
C TYR A 45 -5.14 10.32 -7.40
N ALA A 46 -4.23 9.56 -8.01
CA ALA A 46 -3.98 9.66 -9.44
C ALA A 46 -4.11 8.30 -10.14
N LEU A 47 -4.00 7.17 -9.43
CA LEU A 47 -3.90 5.87 -10.11
C LEU A 47 -4.29 4.62 -9.28
N HIS A 48 -5.09 4.75 -8.20
CA HIS A 48 -5.50 3.56 -7.43
C HIS A 48 -6.62 2.73 -8.09
N LEU A 49 -7.34 3.29 -9.07
CA LEU A 49 -8.42 2.58 -9.77
C LEU A 49 -7.93 1.59 -10.84
N ASP A 50 -6.67 1.66 -11.27
CA ASP A 50 -6.18 0.88 -12.41
C ASP A 50 -5.49 -0.43 -12.00
N ALA A 51 -4.88 -0.49 -10.81
CA ALA A 51 -4.14 -1.67 -10.37
C ALA A 51 -5.03 -2.82 -9.86
N LEU A 52 -6.22 -2.51 -9.33
CA LEU A 52 -7.16 -3.50 -8.79
C LEU A 52 -8.26 -3.91 -9.79
N ASN A 53 -8.67 -3.01 -10.71
CA ASN A 53 -9.66 -3.34 -11.74
C ASN A 53 -9.08 -4.08 -12.96
N ALA A 54 -7.77 -3.96 -13.23
CA ALA A 54 -7.16 -4.63 -14.38
C ALA A 54 -7.19 -6.17 -14.28
N SER A 55 -7.31 -6.73 -13.07
CA SER A 55 -7.39 -8.17 -12.86
C SER A 55 -8.81 -8.74 -12.96
N PHE A 56 -9.85 -7.91 -12.98
CA PHE A 56 -11.26 -8.38 -12.98
C PHE A 56 -11.95 -8.23 -14.34
N ILE A 57 -11.38 -7.47 -15.29
CA ILE A 57 -11.96 -7.27 -16.63
C ILE A 57 -11.40 -8.28 -17.66
N LEU A 58 -10.41 -9.10 -17.29
CA LEU A 58 -9.81 -10.14 -18.15
C LEU A 58 -10.23 -11.58 -17.79
N SER A 59 -11.27 -11.77 -16.98
CA SER A 59 -11.88 -13.08 -16.70
C SER A 59 -13.30 -13.19 -17.23
#